data_AF-A0A0N4U5H5-F1
#
_entry.id   AF-A0A0N4U5H5-F1
#
_cell.length_a   1.000
_cell.length_b   1.000
_cell.length_c   1.000
_cell.angle_alpha   90.00
_cell.angle_beta   90.00
_cell.angle_gamma   90.00
#
_symmetry.space_group_name_H-M   'P 1'
#
loop_
_entity.id
_entity.type
_entity.pdbx_description
1 polymer ?
#
loop_
_entity_poly.entity_id
_entity_poly.type
_entity_poly.pdbx_seq_one_letter_code
_entity_poly.pdbx_strand_id
1 'polypeptide(L)'
;MAWYETYKIGCGMKTDCIDSTSELKHMLFVVCHYDPRGNTLTKPIYEVGKPCLKCSRYPKSTCAQNLCAGGGPAVYCKDYYSNCDKEYCTDKYGTQHLAQMKERCNKTCGYCTD
;
A
#
# COMPACT_ATOMS: atom_id res chain seq x y z
N MET A 1 -3.57 12.46 -4.89
CA MET A 1 -4.23 11.39 -5.69
C MET A 1 -3.23 10.34 -6.20
N ALA A 2 -2.10 10.71 -6.80
CA ALA A 2 -1.17 9.77 -7.47
C ALA A 2 -0.25 8.93 -6.55
N TRP A 3 -0.64 8.63 -5.29
CA TRP A 3 0.24 7.92 -4.36
C TRP A 3 0.36 6.44 -4.74
N TYR A 4 1.56 5.97 -5.09
CA TYR A 4 1.77 4.65 -5.71
C TYR A 4 1.39 3.45 -4.81
N GLU A 5 1.37 3.63 -3.49
CA GLU A 5 0.90 2.57 -2.58
C GLU A 5 -0.62 2.55 -2.42
N THR A 6 -1.32 3.64 -2.77
CA THR A 6 -2.78 3.75 -2.64
C THR A 6 -3.46 3.06 -3.82
N TYR A 7 -4.19 1.98 -3.55
CA TYR A 7 -4.86 1.18 -4.59
C TYR A 7 -6.37 1.04 -4.35
N LYS A 8 -6.89 1.57 -3.24
CA LYS A 8 -8.33 1.66 -2.97
C LYS A 8 -8.75 3.11 -2.81
N ILE A 9 -9.94 3.41 -3.31
CA ILE A 9 -10.64 4.68 -3.11
C ILE A 9 -12.11 4.39 -2.81
N GLY A 10 -12.67 5.12 -1.87
CA GLY A 10 -14.11 5.15 -1.61
C GLY A 10 -14.55 6.59 -1.44
N CYS A 11 -15.58 7.01 -2.17
CA CYS A 11 -16.08 8.38 -2.12
C CYS A 11 -17.56 8.39 -1.71
N GLY A 12 -17.96 9.44 -1.01
CA GLY A 12 -19.34 9.75 -0.68
C GLY A 12 -19.61 11.23 -0.86
N MET A 13 -20.88 11.56 -1.08
CA MET A 13 -21.31 12.96 -1.17
C MET A 13 -22.57 13.19 -0.33
N LYS A 14 -22.66 14.40 0.23
CA LYS A 14 -23.85 14.93 0.91
C LYS A 14 -24.26 16.21 0.19
N THR A 15 -25.48 16.24 -0.34
CA THR A 15 -25.99 17.30 -1.24
C THR A 15 -26.86 18.34 -0.51
N ASP A 16 -27.23 18.06 0.73
CA ASP A 16 -28.13 18.82 1.58
C ASP A 16 -27.40 19.36 2.83
N CYS A 17 -26.13 19.72 2.68
CA CYS A 17 -25.42 20.50 3.69
C CYS A 17 -25.92 21.95 3.62
N ILE A 18 -27.06 22.21 4.27
CA ILE A 18 -27.64 23.54 4.37
C ILE A 18 -27.01 24.25 5.57
N ASP A 19 -26.35 25.36 5.31
CA ASP A 19 -25.95 26.30 6.36
C ASP A 19 -26.82 27.55 6.25
N SER A 20 -27.74 27.69 7.21
CA SER A 20 -28.66 28.83 7.29
C SER A 20 -27.97 30.13 7.73
N THR A 21 -26.72 30.05 8.18
CA THR A 21 -25.93 31.19 8.65
C THR A 21 -24.93 31.70 7.62
N SER A 22 -24.70 30.92 6.55
CA SER A 22 -23.81 31.27 5.44
C SER A 22 -24.60 31.81 4.24
N GLU A 23 -23.98 32.72 3.48
CA GLU A 23 -24.52 33.12 2.16
C GLU A 23 -24.58 31.92 1.19
N LEU A 24 -23.79 30.88 1.45
CA LEU A 24 -23.82 29.61 0.73
C LEU A 24 -24.87 28.66 1.34
N LYS A 25 -26.14 28.95 1.05
CA LYS A 25 -27.30 28.17 1.54
C LYS A 25 -27.29 26.69 1.14
N HIS A 26 -26.55 26.35 0.10
CA HIS A 26 -26.42 24.98 -0.39
C HIS A 26 -24.94 24.63 -0.51
N MET A 27 -24.50 23.71 0.34
CA MET A 27 -23.18 23.11 0.22
C MET A 27 -23.31 21.66 -0.27
N LEU A 28 -22.43 21.32 -1.21
CA LEU A 28 -22.13 19.95 -1.58
C LEU A 28 -20.86 19.56 -0.84
N PHE A 29 -20.93 18.52 0.00
CA PHE A 29 -19.77 18.00 0.68
C PHE A 29 -19.37 16.65 0.09
N VAL A 30 -18.20 16.59 -0.55
CA VAL A 30 -17.65 15.38 -1.16
C VAL A 30 -16.43 14.93 -0.36
N VAL A 31 -16.43 13.68 0.07
CA VAL A 31 -15.31 13.07 0.81
C VAL A 31 -14.85 11.84 0.07
N CYS A 32 -13.54 11.72 -0.16
CA CYS A 32 -12.91 10.51 -0.65
C CYS A 32 -11.86 10.02 0.35
N HIS A 33 -11.95 8.75 0.72
CA HIS A 33 -10.94 8.04 1.49
C HIS A 33 -10.06 7.24 0.55
N TYR A 34 -8.77 7.20 0.87
CA TYR A 34 -7.71 6.56 0.11
C TYR A 34 -7.01 5.54 1.02
N ASP A 35 -6.92 4.28 0.59
CA ASP A 35 -6.31 3.19 1.37
C ASP A 35 -5.30 2.38 0.52
N PRO A 36 -4.10 2.09 1.05
CA PRO A 36 -3.49 2.69 2.25
C PRO A 36 -3.29 4.21 2.10
N ARG A 37 -3.10 4.89 3.24
CA ARG A 37 -2.90 6.34 3.26
C ARG A 37 -1.67 6.74 2.46
N GLY A 38 -1.79 7.85 1.74
CA GLY A 38 -0.66 8.51 1.09
C GLY A 38 0.00 9.57 1.96
N ASN A 39 0.73 10.48 1.31
CA ASN A 39 1.32 11.69 1.93
C ASN A 39 2.11 11.40 3.21
N THR A 40 2.84 10.28 3.22
CA THR A 40 3.70 9.94 4.35
C THR A 40 4.94 10.83 4.30
N LEU A 41 5.26 11.48 5.43
CA LEU A 41 6.46 12.30 5.54
C LEU A 41 7.69 11.52 5.06
N THR A 42 8.60 12.23 4.38
CA THR A 42 9.87 11.71 3.84
C THR A 42 9.77 10.56 2.83
N LYS A 43 8.56 10.19 2.37
CA LYS A 43 8.38 9.21 1.29
C LYS A 43 8.01 9.89 -0.04
N PRO A 44 8.50 9.40 -1.19
CA PRO A 44 8.10 9.94 -2.48
C PRO A 44 6.66 9.54 -2.82
N ILE A 45 6.01 10.33 -3.68
CA ILE A 45 4.65 10.06 -4.17
C ILE A 45 4.60 8.79 -5.03
N TYR A 46 5.68 8.52 -5.78
CA TYR A 46 5.90 7.32 -6.58
C TYR A 46 7.41 7.15 -6.81
N GLU A 47 7.83 5.96 -7.22
CA GLU A 47 9.21 5.67 -7.56
C GLU A 47 9.51 6.03 -9.02
N VAL A 48 10.62 6.72 -9.27
CA VAL A 48 11.04 7.10 -10.62
C VAL A 48 11.48 5.86 -11.41
N GLY A 49 11.04 5.75 -12.66
CA GLY A 49 11.40 4.65 -13.55
C GLY A 49 10.45 4.54 -14.75
N LYS A 50 10.66 3.51 -15.57
CA LYS A 50 9.69 3.16 -16.63
C LYS A 50 8.36 2.73 -16.01
N PRO A 51 7.21 2.99 -16.65
CA PRO A 51 5.94 2.48 -16.20
C PRO A 51 5.98 0.96 -15.94
N CYS A 52 5.27 0.52 -14.91
CA CYS A 52 5.13 -0.87 -14.52
C CYS A 52 6.40 -1.64 -14.11
N LEU A 53 7.58 -1.00 -14.02
CA LEU A 53 8.83 -1.68 -13.72
C LEU A 53 8.80 -2.50 -12.41
N LYS A 54 7.93 -2.11 -11.46
CA LYS A 54 7.85 -2.69 -10.11
C LYS A 54 6.48 -3.30 -9.77
N CYS A 55 5.68 -3.69 -10.77
CA CYS A 55 4.37 -4.29 -10.50
C CYS A 55 4.45 -5.65 -9.80
N SER A 56 5.57 -6.36 -9.92
CA SER A 56 5.85 -7.61 -9.17
C SER A 56 5.73 -7.46 -7.66
N ARG A 57 5.93 -6.24 -7.13
CA ARG A 57 5.76 -5.92 -5.70
C ARG A 57 4.33 -6.11 -5.20
N TYR A 58 3.34 -6.05 -6.10
CA TYR A 58 1.92 -6.14 -5.75
C TYR A 58 1.42 -7.52 -6.16
N PRO A 59 1.17 -8.44 -5.22
CA PRO A 59 0.81 -9.81 -5.55
C PRO A 59 -0.42 -9.85 -6.46
N LYS A 60 -0.34 -10.56 -7.59
CA LYS A 60 -1.38 -10.65 -8.64
C LYS A 60 -1.65 -9.36 -9.44
N SER A 61 -0.80 -8.35 -9.31
CA SER A 61 -0.90 -7.15 -10.15
C SER A 61 -0.38 -7.41 -11.56
N THR A 62 -0.99 -6.75 -12.54
CA THR A 62 -0.58 -6.76 -13.94
C THR A 62 -0.29 -5.34 -14.40
N CYS A 63 0.56 -5.19 -15.43
CA CYS A 63 0.74 -3.90 -16.08
C CYS A 63 -0.46 -3.64 -17.01
N ALA A 64 -1.22 -2.59 -16.74
CA ALA A 64 -2.31 -2.14 -17.59
C ALA A 64 -2.25 -0.62 -17.74
N GLN A 65 -2.17 -0.12 -18.97
CA GLN A 65 -2.19 1.32 -19.28
C GLN A 65 -1.22 2.15 -18.40
N ASN A 66 0.03 1.69 -18.29
CA ASN A 66 1.10 2.30 -17.47
C ASN A 66 0.86 2.27 -15.94
N LEU A 67 -0.12 1.50 -15.46
CA LEU A 67 -0.40 1.29 -14.05
C LEU A 67 -0.15 -0.16 -13.64
N CYS A 68 0.24 -0.36 -12.38
CA CYS A 68 0.15 -1.66 -11.73
C CYS A 68 -1.29 -1.86 -11.27
N ALA A 69 -2.06 -2.60 -12.07
CA ALA A 69 -3.48 -2.78 -11.89
C ALA A 69 -3.79 -4.08 -11.14
N GLY A 70 -4.77 -4.01 -10.23
CA GLY A 70 -5.15 -5.12 -9.38
C GLY A 70 -4.07 -5.50 -8.36
N GLY A 71 -4.27 -6.66 -7.75
CA GLY A 71 -3.39 -7.19 -6.72
C GLY A 71 -3.67 -6.68 -5.31
N GLY A 72 -2.77 -7.03 -4.40
CA GLY A 72 -2.86 -6.73 -2.98
C GLY A 72 -1.97 -5.56 -2.54
N PRO A 73 -1.79 -5.38 -1.21
CA PRO A 73 -0.82 -4.44 -0.69
C PRO A 73 0.59 -4.79 -1.18
N ALA A 74 1.44 -3.77 -1.33
CA ALA A 74 2.83 -3.94 -1.71
C ALA A 74 3.58 -4.83 -0.70
N VAL A 75 4.30 -5.84 -1.21
CA VAL A 75 5.24 -6.66 -0.45
C VAL A 75 6.65 -6.19 -0.75
N TYR A 76 7.22 -5.40 0.16
CA TYR A 76 8.60 -4.91 0.02
C TYR A 76 9.60 -6.01 0.35
N CYS A 77 10.62 -6.20 -0.49
CA CYS A 77 11.69 -7.14 -0.22
C CYS A 77 12.71 -6.53 0.74
N LYS A 78 12.47 -6.66 2.05
CA LYS A 78 13.34 -6.09 3.08
C LYS A 78 13.15 -6.74 4.44
N ASP A 79 14.20 -6.68 5.23
CA ASP A 79 14.13 -7.05 6.65
C ASP A 79 13.61 -5.86 7.47
N TYR A 80 12.50 -6.07 8.15
CA TYR A 80 11.88 -5.10 9.07
C TYR A 80 12.48 -5.19 10.47
N TYR A 81 13.05 -6.34 10.83
CA TYR A 81 13.84 -6.50 12.03
C TYR A 81 15.33 -6.43 11.71
N SER A 82 16.10 -5.77 12.58
CA SER A 82 17.54 -5.65 12.41
C SER A 82 18.30 -6.94 12.68
N ASN A 83 17.67 -7.91 13.35
CA ASN A 83 18.25 -9.20 13.75
C ASN A 83 17.66 -10.39 12.98
N CYS A 84 17.18 -10.16 11.75
CA CYS A 84 16.78 -11.27 10.89
C CYS A 84 17.99 -12.18 10.63
N ASP A 85 17.82 -13.48 10.89
CA ASP A 85 18.84 -14.51 10.67
C ASP A 85 18.20 -15.71 9.96
N LYS A 86 18.95 -16.36 9.08
CA LYS A 86 18.51 -17.55 8.35
C LYS A 86 18.16 -18.72 9.27
N GLU A 87 18.74 -18.81 10.47
CA GLU A 87 18.39 -19.84 11.46
C GLU A 87 16.90 -19.80 11.83
N TYR A 88 16.32 -18.60 11.92
CA TYR A 88 14.91 -18.40 12.28
C TYR A 88 13.95 -18.62 11.10
N CYS A 89 14.44 -18.69 9.87
CA CYS A 89 13.64 -18.84 8.64
C CYS A 89 13.14 -20.29 8.41
N THR A 90 12.76 -20.98 9.48
CA THR A 90 12.35 -22.39 9.46
C THR A 90 11.05 -22.59 10.25
N ASP A 91 10.37 -23.71 10.02
CA ASP A 91 9.18 -24.12 10.79
C ASP A 91 9.51 -24.72 12.15
N LYS A 92 10.81 -24.83 12.51
CA LYS A 92 11.30 -25.38 13.79
C LYS A 92 10.68 -24.70 15.02
N TYR A 93 10.37 -23.40 14.92
CA TYR A 93 9.77 -22.60 15.99
C TYR A 93 8.24 -22.48 15.88
N GLY A 94 7.61 -23.25 14.98
CA GLY A 94 6.18 -23.26 14.74
C GLY A 94 5.75 -22.48 13.50
N THR A 95 4.54 -22.78 13.01
CA THR A 95 4.00 -22.21 11.78
C THR A 95 3.73 -20.70 11.87
N GLN A 96 3.33 -20.20 13.05
CA GLN A 96 3.14 -18.77 13.28
C GLN A 96 4.47 -18.01 13.21
N HIS A 97 5.54 -18.56 13.79
CA HIS A 97 6.88 -17.98 13.69
C HIS A 97 7.35 -17.93 12.24
N LEU A 98 7.21 -19.03 11.50
CA LEU A 98 7.56 -19.05 10.08
C LEU A 98 6.74 -18.04 9.26
N ALA A 99 5.45 -17.86 9.56
CA ALA A 99 4.62 -16.85 8.91
C ALA A 99 5.12 -15.43 9.20
N GLN A 100 5.52 -15.14 10.44
CA GLN A 100 6.11 -13.85 10.82
C GLN A 100 7.45 -13.62 10.12
N MET A 101 8.32 -14.63 10.02
CA MET A 101 9.60 -14.53 9.30
C MET A 101 9.40 -14.26 7.80
N LYS A 102 8.38 -14.90 7.20
CA LYS A 102 7.95 -14.62 5.80
C LYS A 102 7.48 -13.19 5.57
N GLU A 103 6.97 -12.52 6.59
CA GLU A 103 6.46 -11.14 6.47
C GLU A 103 7.52 -10.10 6.87
N ARG A 104 8.25 -10.35 7.95
CA ARG A 104 9.12 -9.37 8.63
C ARG A 104 10.61 -9.55 8.31
N CYS A 105 11.02 -10.72 7.85
CA CYS A 105 12.41 -11.05 7.48
C CYS A 105 12.48 -11.62 6.05
N ASN A 106 11.59 -11.17 5.17
CA ASN A 106 11.39 -11.79 3.88
C ASN A 106 12.64 -11.72 2.97
N LYS A 107 13.52 -10.73 3.17
CA LYS A 107 14.77 -10.59 2.42
C LYS A 107 15.82 -11.57 2.90
N THR A 108 16.14 -11.58 4.19
CA THR A 108 17.10 -12.54 4.77
C THR A 108 16.67 -13.99 4.54
N CYS A 109 15.37 -14.27 4.68
CA CYS A 109 14.82 -15.61 4.46
C CYS A 109 14.61 -15.99 2.98
N GLY A 110 14.80 -15.07 2.03
CA GLY A 110 14.64 -15.34 0.59
C GLY A 110 13.19 -15.56 0.13
N TYR A 111 12.21 -14.98 0.84
CA TYR A 111 10.78 -15.05 0.49
C TYR A 111 10.31 -13.90 -0.42
N CYS A 112 11.23 -13.10 -0.95
CA CYS A 112 10.93 -12.00 -1.84
C CYS A 112 12.03 -11.82 -2.89
N THR A 113 11.71 -11.08 -3.95
CA THR A 113 12.62 -10.65 -5.00
C THR A 113 12.44 -9.14 -5.19
N ASP A 114 13.54 -8.40 -5.29
CA ASP A 114 13.53 -6.95 -5.59
C ASP A 114 13.06 -6.64 -7.03
#